data_AF-A0A947AYF6-F1
#
_entry.id   AF-A0A947AYF6-F1
#
_cell.length_a   1.000
_cell.length_b   1.000
_cell.length_c   1.000
_cell.angle_alpha   90.00
_cell.angle_beta   90.00
_cell.angle_gamma   90.00
#
_symmetry.space_group_name_H-M   'P 1'
#
loop_
_entity.id
_entity.type
_entity.pdbx_description
1 polymer ?
#
loop_
_entity_poly.entity_id
_entity_poly.type
_entity_poly.pdbx_seq_one_letter_code
_entity_poly.pdbx_strand_id
1 'polypeptide(L)'
;NPRAEEFGFELIDNLKVDSNLVLKFKEIYSDRIKEKELTKLLRNVPQLLLLPLVLKEVANLSYRTIAEFIDVPDGVISTRIYRARKLIFIKLLILDFEESNSVSEKSDLIFKLRVTAELLDNELPSSEKDASEEKIKTDPRLKKEYEVQELVKKVLKNSFVTKTSPERLKQKIKKKAESSFSVKI
;
A
#
# COMPACT_ATOMS: atom_id res chain seq x y z
N ASN A 1 1.52 7.41 22.69
CA ASN A 1 0.15 7.84 23.04
C ASN A 1 -0.78 7.27 21.96
N PRO A 2 -1.53 6.20 22.23
CA PRO A 2 -2.30 5.49 21.20
C PRO A 2 -3.41 6.34 20.57
N ARG A 3 -3.78 7.48 21.18
CA ARG A 3 -4.71 8.46 20.61
C ARG A 3 -4.11 9.40 19.56
N ALA A 4 -2.81 9.34 19.28
CA ALA A 4 -2.17 10.21 18.29
C ALA A 4 -2.11 9.59 16.88
N GLU A 5 -2.30 8.27 16.75
CA GLU A 5 -2.10 7.57 15.47
C GLU A 5 -3.38 7.47 14.61
N GLU A 6 -4.56 7.75 15.17
CA GLU A 6 -5.84 7.77 14.43
C GLU A 6 -6.20 9.14 13.82
N PHE A 7 -5.42 10.18 14.08
CA PHE A 7 -5.73 11.56 13.70
C PHE A 7 -4.97 11.96 12.42
N GLY A 8 -5.61 11.77 11.25
CA GLY A 8 -5.08 12.25 9.96
C GLY A 8 -5.64 11.62 8.68
N PHE A 9 -6.52 10.60 8.78
CA PHE A 9 -6.97 9.85 7.59
C PHE A 9 -8.03 10.55 6.74
N GLU A 10 -8.69 11.58 7.26
CA GLU A 10 -9.75 12.29 6.55
C GLU A 10 -9.25 12.95 5.25
N LEU A 11 -8.02 13.49 5.28
CA LEU A 11 -7.42 14.09 4.10
C LEU A 11 -7.20 13.04 3.00
N ILE A 12 -6.78 11.83 3.37
CA ILE A 12 -6.61 10.70 2.43
C ILE A 12 -7.97 10.28 1.85
N ASP A 13 -8.98 10.16 2.71
CA ASP A 13 -10.32 9.70 2.32
C ASP A 13 -10.98 10.68 1.34
N ASN A 14 -10.82 11.99 1.57
CA ASN A 14 -11.45 13.04 0.79
C ASN A 14 -10.64 13.51 -0.43
N LEU A 15 -9.33 13.26 -0.47
CA LEU A 15 -8.52 13.68 -1.62
C LEU A 15 -9.04 13.03 -2.90
N LYS A 16 -9.39 13.87 -3.87
CA LYS A 16 -9.80 13.42 -5.19
C LYS A 16 -8.58 13.15 -6.04
N VAL A 17 -8.53 11.96 -6.62
CA VAL A 17 -7.54 11.62 -7.63
C VAL A 17 -8.08 12.03 -9.00
N ASP A 18 -7.36 12.91 -9.69
CA ASP A 18 -7.64 13.25 -11.08
C ASP A 18 -6.83 12.39 -12.05
N SER A 19 -7.21 12.44 -13.33
CA SER A 19 -6.59 11.62 -14.38
C SER A 19 -5.13 12.03 -14.66
N ASN A 20 -4.77 13.30 -14.46
CA ASN A 20 -3.42 13.78 -14.74
C ASN A 20 -2.44 13.21 -13.71
N LEU A 21 -2.83 13.13 -12.44
CA LEU A 21 -2.03 12.47 -11.40
C LEU A 21 -1.80 11.00 -11.72
N VAL A 22 -2.82 10.28 -12.17
CA VAL A 22 -2.71 8.86 -12.56
C VAL A 22 -1.75 8.69 -13.73
N LEU A 23 -1.87 9.52 -14.77
CA LEU A 23 -0.96 9.50 -15.92
C LEU A 23 0.48 9.78 -15.50
N LYS A 24 0.70 10.84 -14.71
CA LYS A 24 2.02 11.19 -14.17
C LYS A 24 2.63 10.05 -13.34
N PHE A 25 1.82 9.35 -12.55
CA PHE A 25 2.29 8.17 -11.80
C PHE A 25 2.80 7.07 -12.73
N LYS A 26 2.03 6.76 -13.79
CA LYS A 26 2.43 5.75 -14.78
C LYS A 26 3.71 6.15 -15.51
N GLU A 27 3.90 7.43 -15.82
CA GLU A 27 5.10 7.95 -16.47
C GLU A 27 6.35 7.82 -15.57
N ILE A 28 6.23 8.14 -14.29
CA ILE A 28 7.37 8.14 -13.36
C ILE A 28 7.66 6.74 -12.78
N TYR A 29 6.60 5.99 -12.43
CA TYR A 29 6.66 4.72 -11.68
C TYR A 29 5.98 3.58 -12.44
N SER A 30 6.28 3.42 -13.73
CA SER A 30 5.61 2.43 -14.61
C SER A 30 5.70 0.97 -14.14
N ASP A 31 6.79 0.63 -13.42
CA ASP A 31 7.07 -0.76 -13.05
C ASP A 31 7.56 -0.96 -11.62
N ARG A 32 8.44 -0.12 -11.08
CA ARG A 32 8.96 -0.23 -9.71
C ARG A 32 9.50 1.09 -9.16
N ILE A 33 9.64 1.17 -7.84
CA ILE A 33 10.33 2.25 -7.13
C ILE A 33 11.76 1.78 -6.78
N LYS A 34 12.73 2.69 -6.80
CA LYS A 34 14.10 2.38 -6.36
C LYS A 34 14.12 2.09 -4.86
N GLU A 35 14.90 1.11 -4.42
CA GLU A 35 14.95 0.68 -3.01
C GLU A 35 15.17 1.84 -2.01
N LYS A 36 16.08 2.76 -2.30
CA LYS A 36 16.35 3.93 -1.44
C LYS A 36 15.14 4.85 -1.30
N GLU A 37 14.42 5.04 -2.40
CA GLU A 37 13.22 5.88 -2.45
C GLU A 37 12.04 5.19 -1.75
N LEU A 38 11.84 3.89 -2.00
CA LEU A 38 10.85 3.08 -1.29
C LEU A 38 11.11 3.09 0.21
N THR A 39 12.36 2.90 0.64
CA THR A 39 12.71 2.93 2.07
C THR A 39 12.42 4.29 2.70
N LYS A 40 12.71 5.39 1.98
CA LYS A 40 12.38 6.74 2.45
C LYS A 40 10.86 6.94 2.54
N LEU A 41 10.11 6.47 1.54
CA LEU A 41 8.66 6.54 1.49
C LEU A 41 8.03 5.79 2.66
N LEU A 42 8.35 4.51 2.84
CA LEU A 42 7.73 3.65 3.85
C LEU A 42 8.01 4.13 5.29
N ARG A 43 9.17 4.75 5.54
CA ARG A 43 9.47 5.36 6.85
C ARG A 43 8.51 6.50 7.25
N ASN A 44 7.86 7.12 6.27
CA ASN A 44 6.93 8.23 6.47
C ASN A 44 5.46 7.81 6.32
N VAL A 45 5.18 6.50 6.25
CA VAL A 45 3.82 5.97 6.31
C VAL A 45 3.50 5.63 7.77
N PRO A 46 2.37 6.09 8.34
CA PRO A 46 1.98 5.74 9.70
C PRO A 46 1.96 4.21 9.92
N GLN A 47 2.46 3.75 11.07
CA GLN A 47 2.60 2.31 11.34
C GLN A 47 1.26 1.55 11.28
N LEU A 48 0.17 2.18 11.72
CA LEU A 48 -1.19 1.62 11.61
C LEU A 48 -1.60 1.32 10.15
N LEU A 49 -1.07 2.04 9.17
CA LEU A 49 -1.30 1.79 7.74
C LEU A 49 -0.23 0.86 7.15
N LEU A 50 1.03 1.05 7.55
CA LEU A 50 2.17 0.33 7.00
C LEU A 50 2.15 -1.16 7.37
N LEU A 51 1.85 -1.50 8.61
CA LEU A 51 1.89 -2.90 9.06
C LEU A 51 0.89 -3.80 8.30
N PRO A 52 -0.42 -3.45 8.20
CA PRO A 52 -1.36 -4.21 7.36
C PRO A 52 -0.92 -4.29 5.90
N LEU A 53 -0.41 -3.19 5.34
CA LEU A 53 0.05 -3.16 3.96
C LEU A 53 1.22 -4.13 3.74
N VAL A 54 2.23 -4.14 4.61
CA VAL A 54 3.39 -5.04 4.47
C VAL A 54 2.96 -6.49 4.63
N LEU A 55 2.10 -6.81 5.59
CA LEU A 55 1.57 -8.18 5.77
C LEU A 55 0.78 -8.63 4.54
N LYS A 56 0.04 -7.72 3.89
CA LYS A 56 -0.67 -8.03 2.64
C LYS A 56 0.26 -8.18 1.45
N GLU A 57 1.14 -7.20 1.20
CA GLU A 57 1.93 -7.13 -0.04
C GLU A 57 3.17 -8.02 -0.03
N VAL A 58 3.76 -8.26 1.15
CA VAL A 58 5.01 -9.04 1.30
C VAL A 58 4.73 -10.45 1.80
N ALA A 59 3.90 -10.59 2.84
CA ALA A 59 3.59 -11.89 3.42
C ALA A 59 2.36 -12.57 2.78
N ASN A 60 1.63 -11.87 1.89
CA ASN A 60 0.46 -12.39 1.18
C ASN A 60 -0.63 -12.97 2.12
N LEU A 61 -0.82 -12.36 3.29
CA LEU A 61 -1.85 -12.76 4.24
C LEU A 61 -3.23 -12.25 3.83
N SER A 62 -4.28 -12.97 4.24
CA SER A 62 -5.67 -12.53 4.06
C SER A 62 -6.04 -11.41 5.02
N TYR A 63 -7.10 -10.65 4.72
CA TYR A 63 -7.54 -9.57 5.61
C TYR A 63 -7.93 -10.11 6.99
N ARG A 64 -8.58 -11.27 7.02
CA ARG A 64 -8.95 -11.96 8.26
C ARG A 64 -7.73 -12.34 9.10
N THR A 65 -6.71 -12.94 8.50
CA THR A 65 -5.50 -13.35 9.24
C THR A 65 -4.74 -12.12 9.77
N ILE A 66 -4.68 -11.04 9.00
CA ILE A 66 -4.08 -9.77 9.45
C ILE A 66 -4.88 -9.17 10.61
N ALA A 67 -6.22 -9.20 10.52
CA ALA A 67 -7.13 -8.72 11.56
C ALA A 67 -6.93 -9.47 12.89
N GLU A 68 -6.85 -10.81 12.83
CA GLU A 68 -6.54 -11.66 13.98
C GLU A 68 -5.16 -11.37 14.56
N PHE A 69 -4.15 -11.08 13.72
CA PHE A 69 -2.78 -10.78 14.17
C PHE A 69 -2.64 -9.40 14.84
N ILE A 70 -3.38 -8.39 14.36
CA ILE A 70 -3.29 -7.00 14.85
C ILE A 70 -4.38 -6.68 15.90
N ASP A 71 -5.30 -7.61 16.16
CA ASP A 71 -6.43 -7.47 17.09
C ASP A 71 -7.37 -6.31 16.73
N VAL A 72 -7.83 -6.28 15.48
CA VAL A 72 -8.82 -5.32 14.95
C VAL A 72 -9.81 -6.00 14.00
N PRO A 73 -10.99 -5.43 13.72
CA PRO A 73 -11.92 -5.99 12.74
C PRO A 73 -11.33 -6.05 11.32
N ASP A 74 -11.76 -7.04 10.52
CA ASP A 74 -11.38 -7.20 9.11
C ASP A 74 -11.68 -5.97 8.24
N GLY A 75 -12.83 -5.33 8.44
CA GLY A 75 -13.19 -4.08 7.76
C GLY A 75 -12.27 -2.91 8.12
N VAL A 76 -11.56 -2.95 9.27
CA VAL A 76 -10.54 -1.95 9.60
C VAL A 76 -9.26 -2.22 8.80
N ILE A 77 -8.91 -3.49 8.57
CA ILE A 77 -7.77 -3.87 7.72
C ILE A 77 -7.99 -3.40 6.29
N SER A 78 -9.17 -3.62 5.71
CA SER A 78 -9.45 -3.19 4.34
C SER A 78 -9.34 -1.67 4.18
N THR A 79 -9.90 -0.92 5.13
CA THR A 79 -9.76 0.54 5.18
C THR A 79 -8.30 0.99 5.33
N ARG A 80 -7.51 0.34 6.19
CA ARG A 80 -6.09 0.66 6.38
C ARG A 80 -5.26 0.39 5.12
N ILE A 81 -5.50 -0.73 4.43
CA ILE A 81 -4.78 -1.07 3.19
C ILE A 81 -5.14 -0.09 2.07
N TYR A 82 -6.43 0.21 1.88
CA TYR A 82 -6.88 1.22 0.94
C TYR A 82 -6.18 2.57 1.17
N ARG A 83 -6.20 3.06 2.43
CA ARG A 83 -5.56 4.32 2.83
C ARG A 83 -4.04 4.28 2.63
N ALA A 84 -3.39 3.18 2.97
CA ALA A 84 -1.95 3.02 2.81
C ALA A 84 -1.53 3.14 1.34
N ARG A 85 -2.22 2.44 0.44
CA ARG A 85 -1.96 2.51 -1.01
C ARG A 85 -2.22 3.92 -1.54
N LYS A 86 -3.33 4.55 -1.14
CA LYS A 86 -3.65 5.93 -1.54
C LYS A 86 -2.62 6.94 -1.03
N LEU A 87 -2.18 6.82 0.22
CA LEU A 87 -1.13 7.67 0.79
C LEU A 87 0.21 7.51 0.04
N ILE A 88 0.56 6.28 -0.32
CA ILE A 88 1.75 6.01 -1.13
C ILE A 88 1.66 6.68 -2.50
N PHE A 89 0.52 6.57 -3.18
CA PHE A 89 0.27 7.25 -4.46
C PHE A 89 0.47 8.77 -4.32
N ILE A 90 -0.11 9.36 -3.28
CA ILE A 90 -0.02 10.79 -2.99
C ILE A 90 1.43 11.20 -2.72
N LYS A 91 2.12 10.56 -1.78
CA LYS A 91 3.49 10.93 -1.38
C LYS A 91 4.51 10.77 -2.51
N LEU A 92 4.26 9.87 -3.46
CA LEU A 92 5.12 9.70 -4.65
C LEU A 92 4.93 10.81 -5.69
N LEU A 93 3.77 11.47 -5.73
CA LEU A 93 3.47 12.52 -6.72
C LEU A 93 3.51 13.94 -6.16
N ILE A 94 3.18 14.06 -4.88
CA ILE A 94 2.99 15.31 -4.14
C ILE A 94 3.96 15.24 -2.96
N LEU A 95 5.15 15.83 -3.15
CA LEU A 95 6.25 15.78 -2.18
C LEU A 95 5.94 16.52 -0.87
N ASP A 96 4.93 17.40 -0.86
CA ASP A 96 4.54 18.25 0.27
C ASP A 96 3.17 17.87 0.85
N PHE A 97 2.96 16.58 1.11
CA PHE A 97 1.80 16.14 1.91
C PHE A 97 2.16 16.20 3.40
N GLU A 98 1.95 17.36 4.02
CA GLU A 98 1.99 17.51 5.48
C GLU A 98 0.68 16.99 6.07
N GLU A 99 0.78 16.06 7.02
CA GLU A 99 -0.36 15.60 7.81
C GLU A 99 -0.89 16.79 8.60
N SER A 100 -2.02 17.33 8.15
CA SER A 100 -2.74 18.36 8.88
C SER A 100 -3.65 17.70 9.91
N ASN A 101 -3.60 18.21 11.14
CA ASN A 101 -4.50 17.83 12.23
C ASN A 101 -5.92 18.32 11.91
N SER A 102 -6.73 17.53 11.19
CA SER A 102 -8.16 17.77 11.05
C SER A 102 -8.98 16.78 11.88
N VAL A 103 -10.06 17.31 12.46
CA VAL A 103 -10.98 16.59 13.34
C VAL A 103 -11.93 15.73 12.49
N SER A 104 -12.13 14.49 12.92
CA SER A 104 -12.91 13.48 12.21
C SER A 104 -14.38 13.84 12.04
N GLU A 105 -14.84 13.92 10.79
CA GLU A 105 -16.21 13.51 10.46
C GLU A 105 -16.21 12.10 9.86
N LYS A 106 -17.20 11.28 10.25
CA LYS A 106 -17.43 9.97 9.64
C LYS A 106 -17.90 10.17 8.21
N SER A 107 -16.97 10.11 7.27
CA SER A 107 -17.29 10.11 5.85
C SER A 107 -17.65 8.69 5.43
N ASP A 108 -18.93 8.42 5.16
CA ASP A 108 -19.41 7.15 4.58
C ASP A 108 -18.68 6.78 3.27
N LEU A 109 -18.03 7.78 2.67
CA LEU A 109 -17.20 7.64 1.50
C LEU A 109 -16.12 6.57 1.68
N ILE A 110 -15.49 6.44 2.84
CA ILE A 110 -14.40 5.46 3.01
C ILE A 110 -14.90 4.03 2.84
N PHE A 111 -16.12 3.74 3.31
CA PHE A 111 -16.75 2.44 3.13
C PHE A 111 -17.09 2.17 1.66
N LYS A 112 -17.46 3.23 0.92
CA LYS A 112 -17.67 3.13 -0.54
C LYS A 112 -16.37 2.91 -1.29
N LEU A 113 -15.27 3.56 -0.90
CA LEU A 113 -14.02 3.52 -1.65
C LEU A 113 -13.16 2.29 -1.32
N ARG A 114 -13.18 1.79 -0.08
CA ARG A 114 -12.35 0.63 0.33
C ARG A 114 -12.69 -0.65 -0.45
N VAL A 115 -13.90 -0.73 -1.03
CA VAL A 115 -14.35 -1.81 -1.93
C VAL A 115 -13.35 -2.04 -3.07
N THR A 116 -12.65 -0.99 -3.50
CA THR A 116 -11.63 -1.08 -4.55
C THR A 116 -10.43 -1.92 -4.13
N ALA A 117 -9.99 -1.80 -2.87
CA ALA A 117 -8.92 -2.62 -2.33
C ALA A 117 -9.39 -4.05 -2.07
N GLU A 118 -10.59 -4.22 -1.49
CA GLU A 118 -11.18 -5.54 -1.21
C GLU A 118 -11.38 -6.34 -2.51
N LEU A 119 -11.87 -5.70 -3.59
CA LEU A 119 -12.01 -6.32 -4.90
C LEU A 119 -10.65 -6.72 -5.48
N LEU A 120 -9.69 -5.78 -5.51
CA LEU A 120 -8.35 -6.00 -6.06
C LEU A 120 -7.59 -7.13 -5.35
N ASP A 121 -7.86 -7.31 -4.06
CA ASP A 121 -7.24 -8.33 -3.23
C ASP A 121 -8.00 -9.65 -3.19
N ASN A 122 -9.13 -9.75 -3.89
CA ASN A 122 -10.07 -10.88 -3.86
C ASN A 122 -10.64 -11.20 -2.47
N GLU A 123 -10.74 -10.18 -1.62
CA GLU A 123 -11.22 -10.28 -0.24
C GLU A 123 -12.72 -9.92 -0.12
N LEU A 124 -13.34 -9.41 -1.20
CA LEU A 124 -14.80 -9.23 -1.22
C LEU A 124 -15.54 -10.57 -1.18
N PRO A 125 -16.67 -10.65 -0.44
CA PRO A 125 -17.59 -11.78 -0.54
C PRO A 125 -18.08 -11.97 -1.98
N SER A 126 -18.23 -13.22 -2.43
CA SER A 126 -18.66 -13.52 -3.80
C SER A 126 -19.99 -12.86 -4.19
N SER A 127 -20.91 -12.68 -3.24
CA SER A 127 -22.20 -12.00 -3.44
C SER A 127 -22.08 -10.52 -3.80
N GLU A 128 -20.94 -9.89 -3.51
CA GLU A 128 -20.72 -8.45 -3.71
C GLU A 128 -19.76 -8.14 -4.86
N LYS A 129 -19.06 -9.16 -5.39
CA LYS A 129 -18.04 -8.98 -6.45
C LYS A 129 -18.63 -8.41 -7.72
N ASP A 130 -19.62 -9.09 -8.31
CA ASP A 130 -20.20 -8.68 -9.60
C ASP A 130 -20.79 -7.26 -9.55
N ALA A 131 -21.50 -6.95 -8.45
CA ALA A 131 -22.06 -5.62 -8.23
C ALA A 131 -20.98 -4.54 -8.07
N SER A 132 -19.85 -4.87 -7.43
CA SER A 132 -18.74 -3.94 -7.24
C SER A 132 -17.95 -3.72 -8.52
N GLU A 133 -17.73 -4.78 -9.31
CA GLU A 133 -17.13 -4.69 -10.64
C GLU A 133 -17.96 -3.80 -11.57
N GLU A 134 -19.28 -3.96 -11.57
CA GLU A 134 -20.16 -3.13 -12.39
C GLU A 134 -20.17 -1.66 -11.94
N LYS A 135 -20.15 -1.41 -10.63
CA LYS A 135 -19.99 -0.06 -10.09
C LYS A 135 -18.67 0.58 -10.50
N ILE A 136 -17.57 -0.17 -10.50
CA ILE A 136 -16.26 0.35 -10.92
C ILE A 136 -16.24 0.71 -12.41
N LYS A 137 -17.01 0.02 -13.26
CA LYS A 137 -17.14 0.39 -14.69
C LYS A 137 -17.95 1.68 -14.88
N THR A 138 -18.98 1.88 -14.06
CA THR A 138 -20.00 2.92 -14.24
C THR A 138 -19.74 4.20 -13.43
N ASP A 139 -19.10 4.11 -12.26
CA ASP A 139 -18.73 5.24 -11.41
C ASP A 139 -17.29 5.72 -11.72
N PRO A 140 -17.10 6.90 -12.32
CA PRO A 140 -15.78 7.41 -12.68
C PRO A 140 -14.85 7.62 -11.49
N ARG A 141 -15.38 7.86 -10.28
CA ARG A 141 -14.57 8.03 -9.07
C ARG A 141 -14.07 6.68 -8.59
N LEU A 142 -14.94 5.68 -8.48
CA LEU A 142 -14.53 4.32 -8.09
C LEU A 142 -13.55 3.72 -9.09
N LYS A 143 -13.77 3.95 -10.39
CA LYS A 143 -12.83 3.53 -11.44
C LYS A 143 -11.41 4.04 -11.20
N LYS A 144 -11.26 5.33 -10.90
CA LYS A 144 -9.96 5.96 -10.66
C LYS A 144 -9.33 5.48 -9.37
N GLU A 145 -10.13 5.34 -8.31
CA GLU A 145 -9.65 4.82 -7.04
C GLU A 145 -9.12 3.39 -7.21
N TYR A 146 -9.86 2.53 -7.93
CA TYR A 146 -9.41 1.19 -8.28
C TYR A 146 -8.10 1.19 -9.09
N GLU A 147 -8.00 2.04 -10.11
CA GLU A 147 -6.77 2.19 -10.90
C GLU A 147 -5.56 2.60 -10.05
N VAL A 148 -5.75 3.49 -9.07
CA VAL A 148 -4.68 3.84 -8.11
C VAL A 148 -4.27 2.64 -7.28
N GLN A 149 -5.23 1.86 -6.75
CA GLN A 149 -4.92 0.66 -5.98
C GLN A 149 -4.10 -0.33 -6.81
N GLU A 150 -4.47 -0.56 -8.08
CA GLU A 150 -3.75 -1.44 -9.00
C GLU A 150 -2.32 -0.98 -9.26
N LEU A 151 -2.14 0.31 -9.56
CA LEU A 151 -0.83 0.88 -9.85
C LEU A 151 0.11 0.75 -8.66
N VAL A 152 -0.35 1.11 -7.47
CA VAL A 152 0.47 1.03 -6.26
C VAL A 152 0.80 -0.41 -5.92
N LYS A 153 -0.18 -1.32 -5.96
CA LYS A 153 0.04 -2.76 -5.72
C LYS A 153 1.08 -3.33 -6.69
N LYS A 154 0.97 -3.04 -7.98
CA LYS A 154 1.93 -3.48 -9.01
C LYS A 154 3.34 -2.99 -8.68
N VAL A 155 3.47 -1.69 -8.43
CA VAL A 155 4.76 -1.06 -8.14
C VAL A 155 5.39 -1.60 -6.86
N LEU A 156 4.62 -1.76 -5.79
CA LEU A 156 5.10 -2.32 -4.52
C LEU A 156 5.56 -3.75 -4.69
N LYS A 157 4.75 -4.62 -5.32
CA LYS A 157 5.10 -6.02 -5.58
C LYS A 157 6.43 -6.14 -6.34
N ASN A 158 6.59 -5.35 -7.39
CA ASN A 158 7.82 -5.34 -8.20
C ASN A 158 9.04 -4.73 -7.47
N SER A 159 8.80 -3.93 -6.44
CA SER A 159 9.86 -3.29 -5.64
C SER A 159 10.29 -4.14 -4.44
N PHE A 160 9.36 -4.87 -3.81
CA PHE A 160 9.65 -5.81 -2.71
C PHE A 160 10.31 -7.09 -3.18
N VAL A 161 10.02 -7.54 -4.41
CA VAL A 161 10.74 -8.64 -5.04
C VAL A 161 12.13 -8.15 -5.42
N THR A 162 13.05 -8.20 -4.46
CA THR A 162 14.47 -8.09 -4.76
C THR A 162 14.82 -9.32 -5.59
N LYS A 163 15.10 -9.13 -6.89
CA LYS A 163 15.89 -10.11 -7.67
C LYS A 163 17.31 -10.11 -7.13
N THR A 164 17.51 -10.54 -5.89
CA THR A 164 18.77 -11.18 -5.56
C THR A 164 18.69 -12.54 -6.24
N SER A 165 19.20 -12.62 -7.47
CA SER A 165 19.42 -13.92 -8.10
C SER A 165 20.06 -14.84 -7.06
N PRO A 166 19.63 -16.11 -6.93
CA PRO A 166 20.27 -17.07 -6.05
C PRO A 166 21.80 -17.05 -6.19
N GLU A 167 22.32 -16.77 -7.40
CA GLU A 167 23.75 -16.61 -7.66
C GLU A 167 24.38 -15.38 -7.00
N ARG A 168 23.68 -14.23 -6.96
CA ARG A 168 24.18 -13.05 -6.23
C ARG A 168 24.16 -13.27 -4.71
N LEU A 169 23.18 -14.01 -4.21
CA LEU A 169 23.12 -14.39 -2.80
C LEU A 169 24.26 -15.37 -2.47
N LYS A 170 24.49 -16.39 -3.30
CA LYS A 170 25.64 -17.30 -3.22
C LYS A 170 26.97 -16.55 -3.26
N GLN A 171 27.13 -15.58 -4.17
CA GLN A 171 28.34 -14.76 -4.25
C GLN A 171 28.52 -13.87 -3.00
N LYS A 172 27.46 -13.27 -2.47
CA LYS A 172 27.52 -12.48 -1.22
C LYS A 172 27.87 -13.36 -0.02
N ILE A 173 27.27 -14.55 0.07
CA ILE A 173 27.57 -15.54 1.13
C ILE A 173 29.02 -16.01 1.00
N LYS A 174 29.47 -16.37 -0.21
CA LYS A 174 30.85 -16.80 -0.49
C LYS A 174 31.85 -15.70 -0.13
N LYS A 175 31.64 -14.47 -0.59
CA LYS A 175 32.52 -13.33 -0.28
C LYS A 175 32.57 -13.02 1.23
N LYS A 176 31.45 -13.16 1.93
CA LYS A 176 31.38 -12.95 3.39
C LYS A 176 32.04 -14.10 4.16
N ALA A 177 31.93 -15.33 3.67
CA ALA A 177 32.65 -16.48 4.21
C ALA A 177 34.16 -16.31 4.01
N GLU A 178 34.61 -16.01 2.80
CA GLU A 178 36.03 -15.78 2.47
C GLU A 178 36.62 -14.65 3.33
N SER A 179 35.93 -13.51 3.48
CA SER A 179 36.41 -12.43 4.36
C SER A 179 36.43 -12.78 5.85
N SER A 180 35.62 -13.76 6.28
CA SER A 180 35.59 -14.22 7.68
C SER A 180 36.64 -15.31 7.95
N PHE A 181 37.10 -16.00 6.90
CA PHE A 181 38.15 -17.03 6.99
C PHE A 181 39.56 -16.51 6.64
N SER A 182 39.69 -15.38 5.93
CA SER A 182 40.98 -14.71 5.69
C SER A 182 41.52 -13.90 6.89
N VAL A 183 40.84 -13.93 8.05
CA VAL A 183 41.36 -13.38 9.31
C VAL A 183 41.57 -14.53 10.29
N LYS A 184 42.53 -15.40 9.98
CA LYS A 184 43.38 -16.11 10.96
C LYS A 184 44.50 -16.83 10.21
N ILE A 185 45.71 -16.29 10.45
CA ILE A 185 47.07 -16.80 10.14
C ILE A 185 47.52 -16.58 8.70
#